data_AF-A0A946SWL0-F1
#
_entry.id   AF-A0A946SWL0-F1
#
_cell.length_a   1.000
_cell.length_b   1.000
_cell.length_c   1.000
_cell.angle_alpha   90.00
_cell.angle_beta   90.00
_cell.angle_gamma   90.00
#
_symmetry.space_group_name_H-M   'P 1'
#
loop_
_entity.id
_entity.type
_entity.pdbx_description
1 polymer ?
#
loop_
_entity_poly.entity_id
_entity_poly.type
_entity_poly.pdbx_seq_one_letter_code
_entity_poly.pdbx_strand_id
1 'polypeptide(L)'
;ALDVLSVVESVLENPGVILAAQTNRLKTELMNRLKMEGVEYEERIERLNEVRPPQPLAEFLWGTFDVFKAHHPWVGEANVKPKAVARELYETGFNFRQYIEHHGLKRSEGTVLRYLSEAYKAMAQNVPEAVKTEAVHDLEAWLGEVVRQVDSSLIDEWEKLRNPELDDHAVATPAVDQRPDITASPRAFRVMVRNEVFRWVQLLARRQYTELAEVSKSADQTWDRQELSEAIAPYWEEHSLIPTDAHARGNEFFVFEAHGQVGQTIADPAGFHEWVIDAHVDLAASKEAGEAVVYLLAVRRL
;
A
#
# COMPACT_ATOMS: atom_id res chain seq x y z
N ALA A 1 3.11 11.94 -8.29
CA ALA A 1 3.26 11.73 -6.83
C ALA A 1 4.23 10.58 -6.52
N LEU A 2 3.99 9.36 -7.03
CA LEU A 2 4.88 8.21 -6.77
C LEU A 2 6.32 8.40 -7.27
N ASP A 3 6.51 9.13 -8.36
CA ASP A 3 7.86 9.47 -8.84
C ASP A 3 8.62 10.36 -7.85
N VAL A 4 7.94 11.34 -7.26
CA VAL A 4 8.50 12.18 -6.19
C VAL A 4 8.88 11.32 -4.99
N LEU A 5 7.99 10.42 -4.56
CA LEU A 5 8.29 9.48 -3.47
C LEU A 5 9.50 8.59 -3.81
N SER A 6 9.62 8.12 -5.04
CA SER A 6 10.75 7.28 -5.47
C SER A 6 12.08 8.03 -5.45
N VAL A 7 12.08 9.30 -5.87
CA VAL A 7 13.24 10.19 -5.74
C VAL A 7 13.60 10.37 -4.27
N VAL A 8 12.62 10.62 -3.40
CA VAL A 8 12.84 10.76 -1.95
C VAL A 8 13.39 9.46 -1.34
N GLU A 9 12.80 8.30 -1.62
CA GLU A 9 13.29 7.01 -1.11
C GLU A 9 14.71 6.68 -1.62
N SER A 10 15.08 7.17 -2.81
CA SER A 10 16.41 6.93 -3.38
C SER A 10 17.54 7.57 -2.57
N VAL A 11 17.29 8.63 -1.82
CA VAL A 11 18.29 9.30 -0.98
C VAL A 11 18.28 8.82 0.48
N LEU A 12 17.31 7.97 0.86
CA LEU A 12 17.26 7.37 2.20
C LEU A 12 18.24 6.20 2.31
N GLU A 13 18.60 5.89 3.56
CA GLU A 13 19.41 4.70 3.83
C GLU A 13 18.65 3.40 3.55
N ASN A 14 19.39 2.36 3.15
CA ASN A 14 18.77 1.08 2.81
C ASN A 14 18.31 0.36 4.08
N PRO A 15 17.01 0.05 4.23
CA PRO A 15 16.53 -0.78 5.32
C PRO A 15 16.78 -2.25 4.96
N GLY A 16 18.00 -2.74 5.21
CA GLY A 16 18.48 -4.04 4.69
C GLY A 16 17.53 -5.21 4.97
N VAL A 17 16.92 -5.27 6.15
CA VAL A 17 15.95 -6.34 6.52
C VAL A 17 14.69 -6.29 5.66
N ILE A 18 14.18 -5.09 5.35
CA ILE A 18 12.97 -4.92 4.53
C ILE A 18 13.27 -5.30 3.08
N LEU A 19 14.37 -4.79 2.51
CA LEU A 19 14.77 -5.11 1.14
C LEU A 19 15.05 -6.61 0.95
N ALA A 20 15.63 -7.26 1.97
CA ALA A 20 15.83 -8.70 1.96
C ALA A 20 14.49 -9.46 1.98
N ALA A 21 13.52 -9.02 2.78
CA ALA A 21 12.19 -9.62 2.83
C ALA A 21 11.45 -9.50 1.49
N GLN A 22 11.45 -8.32 0.88
CA GLN A 22 10.90 -8.09 -0.47
C GLN A 22 11.56 -9.01 -1.50
N THR A 23 12.90 -9.07 -1.50
CA THR A 23 13.65 -9.91 -2.43
C THR A 23 13.32 -11.39 -2.24
N ASN A 24 13.22 -11.87 -0.99
CA ASN A 24 12.86 -13.26 -0.69
C ASN A 24 11.44 -13.60 -1.17
N ARG A 25 10.49 -12.66 -1.03
CA ARG A 25 9.13 -12.82 -1.52
C ARG A 25 9.11 -12.95 -3.05
N LEU A 26 9.76 -12.03 -3.76
CA LEU A 26 9.89 -12.05 -5.22
C LEU A 26 10.56 -13.34 -5.71
N LYS A 27 11.61 -13.81 -5.03
CA LYS A 27 12.26 -15.10 -5.32
C LYS A 27 11.31 -16.27 -5.12
N THR A 28 10.48 -16.25 -4.08
CA THR A 28 9.49 -17.31 -3.80
C THR A 28 8.44 -17.37 -4.91
N GLU A 29 7.91 -16.23 -5.33
CA GLU A 29 6.94 -16.13 -6.42
C GLU A 29 7.54 -16.58 -7.76
N LEU A 30 8.76 -16.12 -8.07
CA LEU A 30 9.47 -16.53 -9.28
C LEU A 30 9.74 -18.04 -9.28
N MET A 31 10.21 -18.61 -8.16
CA MET A 31 10.43 -20.04 -8.02
C MET A 31 9.15 -20.84 -8.28
N ASN A 32 8.02 -20.41 -7.72
CA ASN A 32 6.73 -21.08 -7.92
C ASN A 32 6.29 -21.02 -9.38
N ARG A 33 6.44 -19.86 -10.03
CA ARG A 33 6.13 -19.68 -11.45
C ARG A 33 7.00 -20.56 -12.35
N LEU A 34 8.33 -20.53 -12.17
CA LEU A 34 9.26 -21.31 -12.97
C LEU A 34 9.06 -22.83 -12.78
N LYS A 35 8.62 -23.26 -11.59
CA LYS A 35 8.21 -24.66 -11.36
C LYS A 35 6.98 -25.03 -12.18
N MET A 36 5.97 -24.17 -12.26
CA MET A 36 4.76 -24.41 -13.06
C MET A 36 5.07 -24.41 -14.56
N GLU A 37 6.01 -23.57 -14.99
CA GLU A 37 6.50 -23.50 -16.38
C GLU A 37 7.42 -24.68 -16.75
N GLY A 38 7.82 -25.52 -15.79
CA GLY A 38 8.68 -26.68 -16.04
C GLY A 38 10.15 -26.33 -16.31
N VAL A 39 10.63 -25.17 -15.84
CA VAL A 39 12.02 -24.72 -16.06
C VAL A 39 13.01 -25.57 -15.25
N GLU A 40 14.15 -25.90 -15.86
CA GLU A 40 15.19 -26.72 -15.26
C GLU A 40 15.76 -26.12 -13.97
N TYR A 41 16.27 -26.97 -13.09
CA TYR A 41 16.71 -26.54 -11.77
C TYR A 41 17.87 -25.53 -11.82
N GLU A 42 18.93 -25.79 -12.60
CA GLU A 42 20.05 -24.85 -12.70
C GLU A 42 19.61 -23.47 -13.21
N GLU A 43 18.79 -23.43 -14.25
CA GLU A 43 18.26 -22.19 -14.82
C GLU A 43 17.38 -21.42 -13.82
N ARG A 44 16.59 -22.14 -13.01
CA ARG A 44 15.84 -21.51 -11.90
C ARG A 44 16.76 -20.81 -10.91
N ILE A 45 17.86 -21.46 -10.51
CA ILE A 45 18.81 -20.88 -9.55
C ILE A 45 19.50 -19.64 -10.15
N GLU A 46 19.87 -19.69 -11.43
CA GLU A 46 20.44 -18.55 -12.15
C GLU A 46 19.49 -17.35 -12.14
N ARG A 47 18.24 -17.54 -12.60
CA ARG A 47 17.21 -16.47 -12.61
C ARG A 47 16.92 -15.93 -11.21
N LEU A 48 16.93 -16.78 -10.17
CA LEU A 48 16.73 -16.34 -8.79
C LEU A 48 17.88 -15.51 -8.23
N ASN A 49 19.11 -15.68 -8.73
CA ASN A 49 20.25 -14.87 -8.31
C ASN A 49 20.19 -13.43 -8.85
N GLU A 50 19.49 -13.23 -9.96
CA GLU A 50 19.31 -11.91 -10.57
C GLU A 50 18.21 -11.08 -9.90
N VAL A 51 17.32 -11.70 -9.11
CA VAL A 51 16.22 -10.99 -8.44
C VAL A 51 16.77 -9.92 -7.49
N ARG A 52 16.35 -8.69 -7.73
CA ARG A 52 16.62 -7.50 -6.89
C ARG A 52 15.33 -7.01 -6.23
N PRO A 53 15.41 -6.26 -5.12
CA PRO A 53 14.24 -5.54 -4.61
C PRO A 53 13.74 -4.54 -5.65
N PRO A 54 12.47 -4.07 -5.58
CA PRO A 54 11.95 -3.10 -6.53
C PRO A 54 12.76 -1.79 -6.55
N GLN A 55 13.15 -1.34 -7.73
CA GLN A 55 13.97 -0.12 -7.95
C GLN A 55 13.28 0.84 -8.92
N PRO A 56 12.18 1.49 -8.51
CA PRO A 56 11.45 2.42 -9.36
C PRO A 56 12.38 3.56 -9.82
N LEU A 57 12.23 3.96 -11.09
CA LEU A 57 13.01 5.04 -11.71
C LEU A 57 14.53 4.85 -11.69
N ALA A 58 15.04 3.62 -11.51
CA ALA A 58 16.48 3.40 -11.31
C ALA A 58 17.35 3.99 -12.43
N GLU A 59 17.01 3.74 -13.70
CA GLU A 59 17.74 4.27 -14.85
C GLU A 59 17.74 5.81 -14.88
N PHE A 60 16.58 6.42 -14.63
CA PHE A 60 16.44 7.88 -14.56
C PHE A 60 17.25 8.47 -13.41
N LEU A 61 17.19 7.85 -12.23
CA LEU A 61 17.86 8.30 -11.01
C LEU A 61 19.38 8.20 -11.15
N TRP A 62 19.89 7.05 -11.59
CA TRP A 62 21.33 6.87 -11.81
C TRP A 62 21.83 7.78 -12.92
N GLY A 63 21.15 7.84 -14.07
CA GLY A 63 21.55 8.71 -15.18
C GLY A 63 21.60 10.19 -14.78
N THR A 64 20.57 10.67 -14.07
CA THR A 64 20.53 12.08 -13.60
C THR A 64 21.62 12.34 -12.55
N PHE A 65 21.83 11.38 -11.63
CA PHE A 65 22.82 11.53 -10.58
C PHE A 65 24.26 11.44 -11.11
N ASP A 66 24.52 10.68 -12.17
CA ASP A 66 25.82 10.65 -12.85
C ASP A 66 26.14 11.99 -13.50
N VAL A 67 25.16 12.63 -14.15
CA VAL A 67 25.31 14.00 -14.67
C VAL A 67 25.57 15.00 -13.53
N PHE A 68 24.87 14.86 -12.40
CA PHE A 68 25.11 15.69 -11.22
C PHE A 68 26.54 15.51 -10.70
N LYS A 69 26.99 14.27 -10.46
CA LYS A 69 28.35 13.96 -9.99
C LYS A 69 29.44 14.53 -10.90
N ALA A 70 29.24 14.50 -12.22
CA ALA A 70 30.20 15.07 -13.18
C ALA A 70 30.49 16.56 -12.94
N HIS A 71 29.52 17.30 -12.38
CA HIS A 71 29.64 18.72 -12.06
C HIS A 71 29.96 19.00 -10.58
N HIS A 72 29.91 17.97 -9.71
CA HIS A 72 30.07 18.12 -8.26
C HIS A 72 31.08 17.09 -7.71
N PRO A 73 32.41 17.26 -7.95
CA PRO A 73 33.42 16.24 -7.63
C PRO A 73 33.54 15.85 -6.14
N TRP A 74 33.07 16.71 -5.23
CA TRP A 74 33.09 16.45 -3.79
C TRP A 74 32.09 15.40 -3.32
N VAL A 75 31.17 14.97 -4.18
CA VAL A 75 30.20 13.89 -3.89
C VAL A 75 30.92 12.56 -3.67
N GLY A 76 32.11 12.38 -4.26
CA GLY A 76 32.93 11.18 -4.08
C GLY A 76 32.22 9.90 -4.54
N GLU A 77 32.22 8.88 -3.69
CA GLU A 77 31.63 7.56 -3.97
C GLU A 77 30.14 7.47 -3.60
N ALA A 78 29.54 8.53 -3.05
CA ALA A 78 28.14 8.53 -2.71
C ALA A 78 27.28 8.30 -3.97
N ASN A 79 26.21 7.52 -3.85
CA ASN A 79 25.26 7.28 -4.92
C ASN A 79 23.83 7.20 -4.40
N VAL A 80 22.88 7.50 -5.28
CA VAL A 80 21.46 7.25 -5.02
C VAL A 80 21.21 5.74 -4.97
N LYS A 81 20.28 5.36 -4.11
CA LYS A 81 19.93 3.96 -3.80
C LYS A 81 18.44 3.74 -4.14
N PRO A 82 18.05 3.65 -5.43
CA PRO A 82 16.66 3.42 -5.80
C PRO A 82 16.09 2.19 -5.11
N LYS A 83 14.93 2.37 -4.47
CA LYS A 83 14.18 1.36 -3.72
C LYS A 83 12.72 1.80 -3.58
N ALA A 84 11.84 0.86 -3.26
CA ALA A 84 10.44 1.12 -2.93
C ALA A 84 10.07 0.41 -1.63
N VAL A 85 9.78 1.15 -0.58
CA VAL A 85 9.24 0.61 0.68
C VAL A 85 7.96 1.36 1.03
N ALA A 86 8.03 2.69 1.18
CA ALA A 86 6.83 3.51 1.34
C ALA A 86 5.99 3.49 0.06
N ARG A 87 6.63 3.46 -1.11
CA ARG A 87 5.96 3.30 -2.40
C ARG A 87 5.26 1.96 -2.53
N GLU A 88 5.91 0.85 -2.15
CA GLU A 88 5.28 -0.47 -2.21
C GLU A 88 4.05 -0.53 -1.29
N LEU A 89 4.17 -0.01 -0.06
CA LEU A 89 3.05 0.09 0.88
C LEU A 89 1.86 0.84 0.25
N TYR A 90 2.12 1.95 -0.44
CA TYR A 90 1.09 2.70 -1.15
C TYR A 90 0.48 1.90 -2.33
N GLU A 91 1.32 1.35 -3.20
CA GLU A 91 0.90 0.68 -4.44
C GLU A 91 0.10 -0.59 -4.18
N THR A 92 0.52 -1.39 -3.20
CA THR A 92 -0.19 -2.59 -2.73
C THR A 92 -1.48 -2.29 -2.00
N GLY A 93 -1.63 -1.07 -1.50
CA GLY A 93 -2.76 -0.65 -0.70
C GLY A 93 -2.80 -1.27 0.69
N PHE A 94 -1.73 -1.92 1.13
CA PHE A 94 -1.67 -2.51 2.46
C PHE A 94 -1.71 -1.43 3.57
N ASN A 95 -2.36 -1.76 4.67
CA ASN A 95 -2.08 -1.10 5.94
C ASN A 95 -0.74 -1.60 6.53
N PHE A 96 -0.28 -0.96 7.61
CA PHE A 96 1.00 -1.31 8.23
C PHE A 96 1.07 -2.80 8.65
N ARG A 97 0.04 -3.31 9.34
CA ARG A 97 0.00 -4.70 9.83
C ARG A 97 0.02 -5.71 8.68
N GLN A 98 -0.76 -5.45 7.62
CA GLN A 98 -0.79 -6.26 6.42
C GLN A 98 0.59 -6.30 5.75
N TYR A 99 1.28 -5.16 5.66
CA TYR A 99 2.64 -5.11 5.10
C TYR A 99 3.64 -5.91 5.95
N ILE A 100 3.53 -5.83 7.28
CA ILE A 100 4.33 -6.65 8.21
C ILE A 100 4.06 -8.14 8.02
N GLU A 101 2.80 -8.56 7.95
CA GLU A 101 2.42 -9.96 7.75
C GLU A 101 2.90 -10.46 6.38
N HIS A 102 2.63 -9.68 5.32
CA HIS A 102 2.95 -10.02 3.94
C HIS A 102 4.43 -10.32 3.73
N HIS A 103 5.31 -9.53 4.36
CA HIS A 103 6.75 -9.67 4.27
C HIS A 103 7.39 -10.46 5.44
N GLY A 104 6.59 -10.94 6.40
CA GLY A 104 7.08 -11.68 7.57
C GLY A 104 7.98 -10.86 8.50
N LEU A 105 7.68 -9.56 8.68
CA LEU A 105 8.53 -8.58 9.36
C LEU A 105 8.20 -8.37 10.86
N LYS A 106 7.48 -9.31 11.51
CA LYS A 106 7.03 -9.20 12.92
C LYS A 106 8.16 -8.84 13.92
N ARG A 107 9.38 -9.28 13.66
CA ARG A 107 10.56 -8.99 14.50
C ARG A 107 11.31 -7.70 14.10
N SER A 108 10.78 -6.95 13.14
CA SER A 108 11.43 -5.79 12.54
C SER A 108 10.44 -4.65 12.27
N GLU A 109 9.28 -4.67 12.94
CA GLU A 109 8.24 -3.63 12.82
C GLU A 109 8.80 -2.23 13.09
N GLY A 110 9.60 -2.06 14.14
CA GLY A 110 10.25 -0.78 14.45
C GLY A 110 11.21 -0.29 13.34
N THR A 111 11.81 -1.20 12.56
CA THR A 111 12.63 -0.81 11.39
C THR A 111 11.75 -0.29 10.26
N VAL A 112 10.58 -0.91 10.04
CA VAL A 112 9.59 -0.45 9.06
C VAL A 112 9.06 0.92 9.46
N LEU A 113 8.60 1.08 10.71
CA LEU A 113 8.08 2.35 11.20
C LEU A 113 9.13 3.47 11.12
N ARG A 114 10.37 3.20 11.52
CA ARG A 114 11.45 4.18 11.42
C ARG A 114 11.66 4.62 9.97
N TYR A 115 11.71 3.67 9.05
CA TYR A 115 11.88 3.99 7.63
C TYR A 115 10.70 4.79 7.07
N LEU A 116 9.45 4.42 7.37
CA LEU A 116 8.27 5.19 6.95
C LEU A 116 8.27 6.61 7.54
N SER A 117 8.70 6.76 8.78
CA SER A 117 8.88 8.07 9.43
C SER A 117 9.95 8.92 8.75
N GLU A 118 11.07 8.30 8.34
CA GLU A 118 12.13 8.97 7.57
C GLU A 118 11.61 9.39 6.19
N ALA A 119 10.86 8.54 5.50
CA ALA A 119 10.23 8.85 4.22
C ALA A 119 9.23 10.01 4.34
N TYR A 120 8.37 10.01 5.35
CA TYR A 120 7.45 11.12 5.63
C TYR A 120 8.20 12.44 5.88
N LYS A 121 9.19 12.43 6.77
CA LYS A 121 9.99 13.62 7.07
C LYS A 121 10.71 14.15 5.84
N ALA A 122 11.30 13.26 5.04
CA ALA A 122 12.00 13.64 3.82
C ALA A 122 11.04 14.22 2.77
N MET A 123 9.83 13.66 2.62
CA MET A 123 8.78 14.26 1.77
C MET A 123 8.41 15.66 2.25
N ALA A 124 8.13 15.82 3.54
CA ALA A 124 7.69 17.09 4.11
C ALA A 124 8.77 18.19 4.07
N GLN A 125 10.04 17.83 4.27
CA GLN A 125 11.16 18.77 4.39
C GLN A 125 11.90 19.04 3.09
N ASN A 126 12.05 18.03 2.22
CA ASN A 126 12.92 18.13 1.04
C ASN A 126 12.17 18.43 -0.25
N VAL A 127 10.87 18.18 -0.32
CA VAL A 127 10.05 18.48 -1.50
C VAL A 127 9.54 19.92 -1.39
N PRO A 128 9.97 20.85 -2.28
CA PRO A 128 9.53 22.24 -2.21
C PRO A 128 8.01 22.36 -2.40
N GLU A 129 7.37 23.20 -1.60
CA GLU A 129 5.92 23.38 -1.64
C GLU A 129 5.41 23.80 -3.03
N ALA A 130 6.17 24.64 -3.74
CA ALA A 130 5.81 25.13 -5.07
C ALA A 130 5.71 24.05 -6.16
N VAL A 131 6.27 22.86 -5.92
CA VAL A 131 6.22 21.73 -6.88
C VAL A 131 5.30 20.60 -6.42
N LYS A 132 4.68 20.71 -5.24
CA LYS A 132 3.72 19.72 -4.77
C LYS A 132 2.40 19.88 -5.53
N THR A 133 2.02 18.83 -6.23
CA THR A 133 0.67 18.72 -6.78
C THR A 133 -0.29 18.20 -5.70
N GLU A 134 -1.60 18.29 -5.91
CA GLU A 134 -2.59 17.71 -5.01
C GLU A 134 -2.32 16.24 -4.70
N ALA A 135 -1.92 15.45 -5.69
CA ALA A 135 -1.55 14.05 -5.50
C ALA A 135 -0.31 13.86 -4.60
N VAL A 136 0.63 14.82 -4.58
CA VAL A 136 1.78 14.79 -3.67
C VAL A 136 1.33 15.15 -2.26
N HIS A 137 0.47 16.15 -2.09
CA HIS A 137 -0.13 16.49 -0.78
C HIS A 137 -0.92 15.33 -0.19
N ASP A 138 -1.73 14.65 -1.01
CA ASP A 138 -2.50 13.48 -0.60
C ASP A 138 -1.60 12.34 -0.12
N LEU A 139 -0.52 12.07 -0.86
CA LEU A 139 0.46 11.04 -0.49
C LEU A 139 1.19 11.41 0.81
N GLU A 140 1.63 12.66 0.96
CA GLU A 140 2.31 13.15 2.16
C GLU A 140 1.39 13.08 3.39
N ALA A 141 0.14 13.54 3.25
CA ALA A 141 -0.87 13.49 4.30
C ALA A 141 -1.17 12.05 4.72
N TRP A 142 -1.35 11.15 3.75
CA TRP A 142 -1.55 9.72 3.99
C TRP A 142 -0.36 9.09 4.72
N LEU A 143 0.86 9.30 4.24
CA LEU A 143 2.05 8.70 4.85
C LEU A 143 2.26 9.23 6.28
N GLY A 144 2.01 10.51 6.51
CA GLY A 144 2.02 11.11 7.85
C GLY A 144 0.96 10.50 8.78
N GLU A 145 -0.23 10.20 8.26
CA GLU A 145 -1.28 9.54 9.04
C GLU A 145 -0.93 8.09 9.37
N VAL A 146 -0.39 7.33 8.41
CA VAL A 146 0.10 5.97 8.66
C VAL A 146 1.13 5.95 9.79
N VAL A 147 2.10 6.86 9.76
CA VAL A 147 3.13 6.96 10.82
C VAL A 147 2.51 7.30 12.17
N ARG A 148 1.60 8.29 12.24
CA ARG A 148 0.93 8.67 13.48
C ARG A 148 0.12 7.53 14.09
N GLN A 149 -0.68 6.83 13.28
CA GLN A 149 -1.50 5.71 13.76
C GLN A 149 -0.66 4.59 14.36
N VAL A 150 0.42 4.21 13.67
CA VAL A 150 1.28 3.11 14.10
C VAL A 150 2.06 3.50 15.35
N ASP A 151 2.62 4.70 15.41
CA ASP A 151 3.39 5.19 16.56
C ASP A 151 2.51 5.23 17.83
N SER A 152 1.28 5.77 17.74
CA SER A 152 0.30 5.71 18.84
C SER A 152 0.00 4.27 19.27
N SER A 153 -0.21 3.35 18.32
CA SER A 153 -0.50 1.95 18.65
C SER A 153 0.67 1.22 19.35
N LEU A 154 1.92 1.52 18.97
CA LEU A 154 3.10 0.93 19.60
C LEU A 154 3.30 1.50 21.01
N ILE A 155 3.03 2.78 21.22
CA ILE A 155 3.07 3.41 22.54
C ILE A 155 2.02 2.75 23.46
N ASP A 156 0.79 2.56 22.98
CA ASP A 156 -0.27 1.87 23.72
C ASP A 156 0.17 0.45 24.14
N GLU A 157 0.79 -0.30 23.24
CA GLU A 157 1.27 -1.67 23.50
C GLU A 157 2.42 -1.70 24.51
N TRP A 158 3.36 -0.74 24.42
CA TRP A 158 4.43 -0.59 25.41
C TRP A 158 3.91 -0.22 26.79
N GLU A 159 2.91 0.66 26.88
CA GLU A 159 2.29 1.02 28.17
C GLU A 159 1.59 -0.17 28.83
N LYS A 160 0.91 -1.01 28.05
CA LYS A 160 0.29 -2.26 28.52
C LYS A 160 1.30 -3.26 29.04
N LEU A 161 2.43 -3.44 28.35
CA LEU A 161 3.51 -4.32 28.80
C LEU A 161 4.19 -3.83 30.09
N ARG A 162 4.22 -2.51 30.31
CA ARG A 162 4.83 -1.90 31.51
C ARG A 162 3.92 -1.98 32.74
N ASN A 163 2.59 -1.97 32.56
CA ASN A 163 1.63 -2.03 33.66
C ASN A 163 0.61 -3.18 33.49
N PRO A 164 1.00 -4.46 33.71
CA PRO A 164 0.10 -5.61 33.54
C PRO A 164 -1.04 -5.71 34.57
N GLU A 165 -0.96 -4.98 35.70
CA GLU A 165 -1.92 -5.08 36.82
C GLU A 165 -3.08 -4.05 36.79
N LEU A 166 -3.17 -3.21 35.75
CA LEU A 166 -4.26 -2.23 35.61
C LEU A 166 -5.58 -2.83 35.10
N ASP A 167 -5.64 -4.15 34.84
CA ASP A 167 -6.87 -4.82 34.36
C ASP A 167 -7.86 -5.21 35.48
N ASP A 168 -7.45 -5.25 36.76
CA ASP A 168 -8.29 -5.80 37.85
C ASP A 168 -8.97 -4.74 38.75
N HIS A 169 -8.66 -3.46 38.57
CA HIS A 169 -9.31 -2.38 39.31
C HIS A 169 -9.82 -1.31 38.36
N ALA A 170 -11.15 -1.21 38.30
CA ALA A 170 -11.91 -0.16 37.62
C ALA A 170 -11.41 1.24 37.99
N VAL A 171 -10.42 1.71 37.23
CA VAL A 171 -10.05 3.10 37.07
C VAL A 171 -10.09 3.30 35.57
N ALA A 172 -11.05 4.13 35.13
CA ALA A 172 -11.35 4.52 33.76
C ALA A 172 -10.36 3.99 32.70
N THR A 173 -10.87 3.17 31.78
CA THR A 173 -10.30 2.95 30.45
C THR A 173 -9.57 4.22 30.04
N PRO A 174 -8.23 4.23 29.81
CA PRO A 174 -7.65 5.33 29.06
C PRO A 174 -8.46 5.37 27.78
N ALA A 175 -9.18 6.47 27.63
CA ALA A 175 -10.29 6.57 26.72
C ALA A 175 -9.87 6.14 25.31
N VAL A 176 -10.86 5.76 24.51
CA VAL A 176 -10.84 5.63 23.04
C VAL A 176 -10.34 6.93 22.34
N ASP A 177 -9.80 7.89 23.09
CA ASP A 177 -9.47 9.28 22.80
C ASP A 177 -7.96 9.52 22.57
N GLN A 178 -7.10 8.50 22.65
CA GLN A 178 -5.65 8.66 22.41
C GLN A 178 -5.19 8.33 20.99
N ARG A 179 -5.92 7.49 20.24
CA ARG A 179 -5.59 7.27 18.84
C ARG A 179 -6.03 8.49 18.03
N PRO A 180 -5.16 9.06 17.18
CA PRO A 180 -5.56 10.16 16.32
C PRO A 180 -6.77 9.72 15.49
N ASP A 181 -7.78 10.58 15.39
CA ASP A 181 -8.96 10.26 14.58
C ASP A 181 -8.58 10.36 13.10
N ILE A 182 -8.41 9.22 12.43
CA ILE A 182 -8.06 9.18 10.99
C ILE A 182 -9.09 9.91 10.14
N THR A 183 -10.36 9.92 10.55
CA THR A 183 -11.46 10.55 9.80
C THR A 183 -11.40 12.08 9.89
N ALA A 184 -10.68 12.61 10.89
CA ALA A 184 -10.40 14.04 11.02
C ALA A 184 -9.33 14.54 10.03
N SER A 185 -8.68 13.64 9.28
CA SER A 185 -7.77 13.95 8.16
C SER A 185 -8.40 13.52 6.83
N PRO A 186 -9.32 14.31 6.22
CA PRO A 186 -10.11 13.87 5.08
C PRO A 186 -9.26 13.43 3.87
N ARG A 187 -8.14 14.10 3.63
CA ARG A 187 -7.21 13.74 2.54
C ARG A 187 -6.56 12.38 2.78
N ALA A 188 -5.97 12.16 3.96
CA ALA A 188 -5.34 10.90 4.30
C ALA A 188 -6.35 9.75 4.29
N PHE A 189 -7.52 9.98 4.89
CA PHE A 189 -8.59 8.99 4.95
C PHE A 189 -9.10 8.60 3.56
N ARG A 190 -9.32 9.58 2.66
CA ARG A 190 -9.68 9.34 1.26
C ARG A 190 -8.66 8.45 0.56
N VAL A 191 -7.36 8.67 0.79
CA VAL A 191 -6.30 7.81 0.23
C VAL A 191 -6.35 6.40 0.82
N MET A 192 -6.58 6.24 2.12
CA MET A 192 -6.74 4.91 2.74
C MET A 192 -7.90 4.12 2.14
N VAL A 193 -9.07 4.76 1.99
CA VAL A 193 -10.24 4.15 1.36
C VAL A 193 -9.94 3.75 -0.09
N ARG A 194 -9.31 4.63 -0.86
CA ARG A 194 -8.91 4.33 -2.23
C ARG A 194 -7.93 3.16 -2.32
N ASN A 195 -6.95 3.12 -1.42
CA ASN A 195 -5.96 2.07 -1.36
C ASN A 195 -6.62 0.70 -1.15
N GLU A 196 -7.58 0.62 -0.23
CA GLU A 196 -8.32 -0.62 0.07
C GLU A 196 -9.14 -1.08 -1.15
N VAL A 197 -9.94 -0.18 -1.75
CA VAL A 197 -10.78 -0.57 -2.89
C VAL A 197 -9.95 -0.88 -4.14
N PHE A 198 -8.83 -0.18 -4.37
CA PHE A 198 -7.93 -0.50 -5.47
C PHE A 198 -7.19 -1.82 -5.26
N ARG A 199 -6.89 -2.19 -4.01
CA ARG A 199 -6.38 -3.53 -3.69
C ARG A 199 -7.37 -4.61 -4.13
N TRP A 200 -8.68 -4.38 -4.00
CA TRP A 200 -9.68 -5.32 -4.52
C TRP A 200 -9.63 -5.43 -6.05
N VAL A 201 -9.44 -4.33 -6.77
CA VAL A 201 -9.20 -4.36 -8.24
C VAL A 201 -7.97 -5.19 -8.58
N GLN A 202 -6.88 -5.07 -7.81
CA GLN A 202 -5.67 -5.88 -8.00
C GLN A 202 -5.91 -7.37 -7.76
N LEU A 203 -6.70 -7.72 -6.73
CA LEU A 203 -7.07 -9.11 -6.45
C LEU A 203 -7.98 -9.69 -7.55
N LEU A 204 -8.95 -8.90 -8.05
CA LEU A 204 -9.76 -9.28 -9.21
C LEU A 204 -8.88 -9.50 -10.44
N ALA A 205 -7.94 -8.60 -10.75
CA ALA A 205 -7.04 -8.71 -11.90
C ALA A 205 -6.22 -10.01 -11.88
N ARG A 206 -5.81 -10.45 -10.68
CA ARG A 206 -5.08 -11.72 -10.46
C ARG A 206 -5.99 -12.93 -10.29
N ARG A 207 -7.31 -12.74 -10.35
CA ARG A 207 -8.35 -13.75 -10.11
C ARG A 207 -8.21 -14.43 -8.74
N GLN A 208 -7.73 -13.68 -7.75
CA GLN A 208 -7.51 -14.13 -6.36
C GLN A 208 -8.80 -13.96 -5.53
N TYR A 209 -9.89 -14.59 -5.97
CA TYR A 209 -11.21 -14.41 -5.33
C TYR A 209 -11.28 -14.90 -3.89
N THR A 210 -10.49 -15.91 -3.52
CA THR A 210 -10.41 -16.36 -2.13
C THR A 210 -9.85 -15.26 -1.22
N GLU A 211 -8.73 -14.65 -1.63
CA GLU A 211 -8.11 -13.57 -0.86
C GLU A 211 -9.01 -12.32 -0.86
N LEU A 212 -9.70 -12.04 -1.97
CA LEU A 212 -10.69 -10.96 -2.02
C LEU A 212 -11.81 -11.17 -0.99
N ALA A 213 -12.41 -12.35 -0.95
CA ALA A 213 -13.46 -12.70 0.01
C ALA A 213 -13.00 -12.52 1.47
N GLU A 214 -11.75 -12.85 1.79
CA GLU A 214 -11.19 -12.68 3.13
C GLU A 214 -11.05 -11.21 3.55
N VAL A 215 -10.82 -10.31 2.59
CA VAL A 215 -10.49 -8.91 2.86
C VAL A 215 -11.67 -7.96 2.65
N SER A 216 -12.56 -8.28 1.70
CA SER A 216 -13.80 -7.56 1.48
C SER A 216 -14.83 -8.03 2.52
N LYS A 217 -14.69 -7.54 3.75
CA LYS A 217 -15.74 -7.68 4.76
C LYS A 217 -17.01 -7.00 4.22
N SER A 218 -18.18 -7.43 4.66
CA SER A 218 -19.37 -6.60 4.60
C SER A 218 -20.10 -6.65 5.94
N ALA A 219 -20.84 -5.58 6.24
CA ALA A 219 -21.54 -5.43 7.52
C ALA A 219 -22.63 -6.50 7.70
N ASP A 220 -23.29 -6.90 6.61
CA ASP A 220 -24.50 -7.74 6.64
C ASP A 220 -24.40 -9.03 5.81
N GLN A 221 -23.40 -9.15 4.95
CA GLN A 221 -23.20 -10.29 4.04
C GLN A 221 -21.71 -10.60 3.88
N THR A 222 -21.29 -11.84 4.12
CA THR A 222 -19.94 -12.28 3.74
C THR A 222 -19.95 -12.62 2.25
N TRP A 223 -19.17 -11.88 1.46
CA TRP A 223 -18.88 -12.27 0.09
C TRP A 223 -18.05 -13.55 0.10
N ASP A 224 -18.53 -14.61 -0.55
CA ASP A 224 -17.71 -15.79 -0.75
C ASP A 224 -16.98 -15.78 -2.10
N ARG A 225 -16.05 -16.74 -2.27
CA ARG A 225 -15.24 -16.88 -3.49
C ARG A 225 -16.12 -17.06 -4.73
N GLN A 226 -17.22 -17.82 -4.60
CA GLN A 226 -18.09 -18.16 -5.72
C GLN A 226 -18.93 -16.95 -6.14
N GLU A 227 -19.54 -16.25 -5.19
CA GLU A 227 -20.30 -15.02 -5.43
C GLU A 227 -19.44 -13.96 -6.14
N LEU A 228 -18.20 -13.74 -5.67
CA LEU A 228 -17.28 -12.80 -6.32
C LEU A 228 -16.90 -13.24 -7.73
N SER A 229 -16.64 -14.54 -7.93
CA SER A 229 -16.29 -15.09 -9.23
C SER A 229 -17.45 -14.95 -10.22
N GLU A 230 -18.69 -15.14 -9.76
CA GLU A 230 -19.91 -15.01 -10.57
C GLU A 230 -20.18 -13.54 -10.90
N ALA A 231 -20.02 -12.63 -9.93
CA ALA A 231 -20.25 -11.20 -10.12
C ALA A 231 -19.33 -10.59 -11.19
N ILE A 232 -18.04 -10.96 -11.21
CA ILE A 232 -17.09 -10.48 -12.22
C ILE A 232 -17.07 -11.34 -13.49
N ALA A 233 -17.78 -12.47 -13.56
CA ALA A 233 -17.72 -13.37 -14.70
C ALA A 233 -18.02 -12.69 -16.05
N PRO A 234 -19.05 -11.82 -16.18
CA PRO A 234 -19.35 -11.20 -17.47
C PRO A 234 -18.26 -10.22 -17.93
N TYR A 235 -17.47 -9.63 -17.02
CA TYR A 235 -16.29 -8.85 -17.40
C TYR A 235 -15.28 -9.70 -18.16
N TRP A 236 -15.05 -10.93 -17.69
CA TRP A 236 -14.08 -11.85 -18.30
C TRP A 236 -14.54 -12.48 -19.61
N GLU A 237 -15.84 -12.42 -19.91
CA GLU A 237 -16.36 -12.78 -21.22
C GLU A 237 -16.01 -11.72 -22.28
N GLU A 238 -15.92 -10.45 -21.87
CA GLU A 238 -15.66 -9.30 -22.74
C GLU A 238 -14.16 -8.92 -22.80
N HIS A 239 -13.44 -9.05 -21.69
CA HIS A 239 -12.07 -8.58 -21.54
C HIS A 239 -11.14 -9.66 -20.98
N SER A 240 -9.90 -9.70 -21.48
CA SER A 240 -8.90 -10.68 -21.05
C SER A 240 -8.02 -10.23 -19.88
N LEU A 241 -8.00 -8.93 -19.57
CA LEU A 241 -7.15 -8.36 -18.53
C LEU A 241 -7.81 -7.13 -17.88
N ILE A 242 -7.58 -6.96 -16.58
CA ILE A 242 -7.88 -5.73 -15.84
C ILE A 242 -6.57 -4.95 -15.69
N PRO A 243 -6.44 -3.73 -16.26
CA PRO A 243 -5.30 -2.87 -16.02
C PRO A 243 -5.25 -2.43 -14.55
N THR A 244 -4.06 -2.47 -13.95
CA THR A 244 -3.82 -2.03 -12.56
C THR A 244 -2.64 -1.05 -12.46
N ASP A 245 -2.36 -0.35 -13.55
CA ASP A 245 -1.25 0.61 -13.65
C ASP A 245 -1.60 1.96 -12.99
N ALA A 246 -0.69 2.93 -13.14
CA ALA A 246 -0.87 4.27 -12.59
C ALA A 246 -2.09 5.00 -13.17
N HIS A 247 -2.49 4.69 -14.41
CA HIS A 247 -3.66 5.28 -15.03
C HIS A 247 -4.95 4.65 -14.47
N ALA A 248 -5.01 3.33 -14.34
CA ALA A 248 -6.15 2.64 -13.73
C ALA A 248 -6.39 3.05 -12.27
N ARG A 249 -5.33 3.48 -11.58
CA ARG A 249 -5.41 4.08 -10.25
C ARG A 249 -5.72 5.58 -10.27
N GLY A 250 -5.98 6.20 -11.42
CA GLY A 250 -6.22 7.63 -11.61
C GLY A 250 -7.44 8.17 -10.84
N ASN A 251 -7.48 9.49 -10.61
CA ASN A 251 -8.57 10.13 -9.82
C ASN A 251 -9.92 10.01 -10.51
N GLU A 252 -9.92 9.92 -11.83
CA GLU A 252 -11.08 9.71 -12.69
C GLU A 252 -11.78 8.37 -12.42
N PHE A 253 -11.07 7.36 -11.90
CA PHE A 253 -11.64 6.04 -11.61
C PHE A 253 -12.15 5.91 -10.17
N PHE A 254 -12.03 6.93 -9.32
CA PHE A 254 -12.35 6.82 -7.90
C PHE A 254 -13.22 7.96 -7.38
N VAL A 255 -14.41 7.60 -6.88
CA VAL A 255 -15.37 8.50 -6.25
C VAL A 255 -15.51 8.12 -4.78
N PHE A 256 -15.49 9.13 -3.90
CA PHE A 256 -15.75 8.97 -2.48
C PHE A 256 -16.61 10.14 -2.00
N GLU A 257 -17.83 9.83 -1.56
CA GLU A 257 -18.82 10.81 -1.13
C GLU A 257 -18.86 10.96 0.40
N ALA A 258 -19.39 12.09 0.87
CA ALA A 258 -19.38 12.47 2.29
C ALA A 258 -20.15 11.49 3.20
N HIS A 259 -21.09 10.71 2.67
CA HIS A 259 -21.87 9.72 3.40
C HIS A 259 -21.22 8.32 3.44
N GLY A 260 -19.96 8.21 3.05
CA GLY A 260 -19.24 6.94 3.06
C GLY A 260 -19.41 6.10 1.79
N GLN A 261 -20.13 6.59 0.78
CA GLN A 261 -20.30 5.87 -0.49
C GLN A 261 -19.02 5.95 -1.31
N VAL A 262 -18.57 4.81 -1.81
CA VAL A 262 -17.37 4.67 -2.62
C VAL A 262 -17.71 3.99 -3.93
N GLY A 263 -17.20 4.55 -5.03
CA GLY A 263 -17.23 3.92 -6.34
C GLY A 263 -15.81 3.83 -6.89
N GLN A 264 -15.37 2.62 -7.23
CA GLN A 264 -14.13 2.38 -7.96
C GLN A 264 -14.46 1.80 -9.34
N THR A 265 -14.25 2.60 -10.37
CA THR A 265 -14.39 2.15 -11.75
C THR A 265 -13.20 1.25 -12.11
N ILE A 266 -13.48 0.12 -12.74
CA ILE A 266 -12.49 -0.83 -13.22
C ILE A 266 -12.12 -0.41 -14.65
N ALA A 267 -10.86 -0.03 -14.84
CA ALA A 267 -10.35 0.23 -16.17
C ALA A 267 -10.43 -1.04 -17.03
N ASP A 268 -10.60 -0.87 -18.34
CA ASP A 268 -10.60 -1.95 -19.31
C ASP A 268 -9.76 -1.57 -20.53
N PRO A 269 -9.26 -2.55 -21.29
CA PRO A 269 -8.38 -2.28 -22.44
C PRO A 269 -9.05 -1.53 -23.60
N ALA A 270 -10.38 -1.57 -23.70
CA ALA A 270 -11.12 -0.92 -24.77
C ALA A 270 -11.48 0.53 -24.44
N GLY A 271 -11.33 0.95 -23.18
CA GLY A 271 -11.54 2.32 -22.72
C GLY A 271 -13.01 2.67 -22.45
N PHE A 272 -13.89 1.69 -22.32
CA PHE A 272 -15.33 1.95 -22.10
C PHE A 272 -15.64 2.26 -20.63
N HIS A 273 -14.91 1.65 -19.70
CA HIS A 273 -14.92 1.86 -18.26
C HIS A 273 -16.30 1.68 -17.63
N GLU A 274 -16.99 0.61 -18.04
CA GLU A 274 -18.39 0.35 -17.69
C GLU A 274 -18.57 -0.45 -16.40
N TRP A 275 -17.49 -0.93 -15.80
CA TRP A 275 -17.54 -1.78 -14.61
C TRP A 275 -17.14 -1.02 -13.36
N VAL A 276 -17.91 -1.19 -12.28
CA VAL A 276 -17.72 -0.46 -11.04
C VAL A 276 -17.82 -1.40 -9.84
N ILE A 277 -16.93 -1.17 -8.88
CA ILE A 277 -17.02 -1.69 -7.52
C ILE A 277 -17.72 -0.63 -6.67
N ASP A 278 -18.88 -0.97 -6.14
CA ASP A 278 -19.59 -0.14 -5.15
C ASP A 278 -19.19 -0.61 -3.75
N ALA A 279 -18.85 0.33 -2.89
CA ALA A 279 -18.47 0.06 -1.50
C ALA A 279 -19.04 1.11 -0.54
N HIS A 280 -19.08 0.78 0.75
CA HIS A 280 -19.47 1.68 1.82
C HIS A 280 -18.41 1.73 2.90
N VAL A 281 -18.09 2.93 3.36
CA VAL A 281 -17.15 3.16 4.46
C VAL A 281 -17.94 3.39 5.74
N ASP A 282 -17.69 2.55 6.74
CA ASP A 282 -18.20 2.79 8.09
C ASP A 282 -17.24 3.74 8.81
N LEU A 283 -17.64 5.00 8.91
CA LEU A 283 -16.84 6.05 9.55
C LEU A 283 -16.64 5.82 11.05
N ALA A 284 -17.63 5.24 11.74
CA ALA A 284 -17.54 4.99 13.16
C ALA A 284 -16.58 3.83 13.44
N ALA A 285 -16.74 2.72 12.72
CA ALA A 285 -15.82 1.59 12.80
C ALA A 285 -14.40 1.99 12.36
N SER A 286 -14.27 2.83 11.33
CA SER A 286 -12.96 3.34 10.88
C SER A 286 -12.25 4.16 11.96
N LYS A 287 -13.00 5.03 12.63
CA LYS A 287 -12.50 5.83 13.75
C LYS A 287 -12.03 4.94 14.90
N GLU A 288 -12.80 3.91 15.26
CA GLU A 288 -12.45 2.99 16.34
C GLU A 288 -11.24 2.11 15.99
N ALA A 289 -11.19 1.62 14.74
CA ALA A 289 -10.13 0.74 14.28
C ALA A 289 -8.79 1.47 14.03
N GLY A 290 -8.83 2.78 13.72
CA GLY A 290 -7.66 3.54 13.28
C GLY A 290 -7.21 3.17 11.86
N GLU A 291 -8.09 2.53 11.08
CA GLU A 291 -7.89 2.17 9.67
C GLU A 291 -9.20 2.32 8.90
N ALA A 292 -9.13 2.42 7.56
CA ALA A 292 -10.33 2.49 6.73
C ALA A 292 -11.09 1.17 6.76
N VAL A 293 -12.28 1.16 7.37
CA VAL A 293 -13.20 0.03 7.35
C VAL A 293 -14.15 0.20 6.17
N VAL A 294 -13.86 -0.55 5.10
CA VAL A 294 -14.61 -0.49 3.84
C VAL A 294 -15.32 -1.82 3.61
N TYR A 295 -16.60 -1.73 3.26
CA TYR A 295 -17.48 -2.84 2.99
C TYR A 295 -17.83 -2.92 1.52
N LEU A 296 -17.59 -4.08 0.89
CA LEU A 296 -17.96 -4.32 -0.49
C LEU A 296 -19.48 -4.48 -0.62
N LEU A 297 -20.11 -3.68 -1.48
CA LEU A 297 -21.55 -3.73 -1.74
C LEU A 297 -21.89 -4.47 -3.03
N ALA A 298 -21.15 -4.22 -4.11
CA ALA A 298 -21.39 -4.86 -5.40
C ALA A 298 -20.19 -4.75 -6.33
N VAL A 299 -20.09 -5.69 -7.27
CA VAL A 299 -19.32 -5.58 -8.50
C VAL A 299 -20.32 -5.65 -9.65
N ARG A 300 -20.49 -4.57 -10.40
CA ARG A 300 -21.54 -4.49 -11.44
C ARG A 300 -21.11 -3.70 -12.65
N ARG A 301 -21.88 -3.86 -13.74
CA ARG A 301 -21.86 -2.97 -14.90
C ARG A 301 -22.75 -1.74 -14.64
N LEU A 302 -22.35 -0.60 -15.20
CA LEU A 302 -23.14 0.64 -15.25
C LEU A 302 -24.37 0.51 -16.14
#